data_AF-A0A397SN45-F1
#
_entry.id   AF-A0A397SN45-F1
#
_cell.length_a   1.000
_cell.length_b   1.000
_cell.length_c   1.000
_cell.angle_alpha   90.00
_cell.angle_beta   90.00
_cell.angle_gamma   90.00
#
_symmetry.space_group_name_H-M   'P 1'
#
loop_
_entity.id
_entity.type
_entity.pdbx_description
1 polymer ?
#
loop_
_entity_poly.entity_id
_entity_poly.type
_entity_poly.pdbx_seq_one_letter_code
_entity_poly.pdbx_strand_id
1 'polypeptide(L)'
;MASSFLQLTHTLLEPIPQYVLGCLPAIAIIGASPMNKFTEKLAWILRCLGCPFIGLFYALNIGGKKESRCIYWLSSDYFAIIGDEETTGNIKLKYRPFGFYTMLLNRDQNYDLKTYVDRCTAKISVLERLSSLVSAYYIVVGIMAGISMVTGSVVCVSWPYIPLLLSWTIPALCRRGFSGNLVVKDPNIEFNNVQIIMDVNQSVRIHKRFTVTVTAFISIVYPWITVLLAYFTPPIGYFCRSKFITIFCVIWSFNSVLAYLCHWKGERNLFGKWYIHAWFSLCGLIVAILLFGLGLFTKNNQWWVDAFGNSCSISSIGCV
;
A
#
# COMPACT_ATOMS: atom_id res chain seq x y z
N MET A 1 35.07 -13.44 11.18
CA MET A 1 33.69 -13.86 10.84
C MET A 1 32.63 -12.97 11.52
N ALA A 2 32.75 -12.66 12.81
CA ALA A 2 31.89 -11.68 13.49
C ALA A 2 32.07 -10.24 12.94
N SER A 3 33.30 -9.84 12.60
CA SER A 3 33.62 -8.53 12.02
C SER A 3 33.00 -8.31 10.64
N SER A 4 32.99 -9.33 9.78
CA SER A 4 32.40 -9.25 8.43
C SER A 4 30.88 -9.20 8.45
N PHE A 5 30.23 -9.84 9.43
CA PHE A 5 28.78 -9.76 9.63
C PHE A 5 28.36 -8.39 10.19
N LEU A 6 29.13 -7.84 11.13
CA LEU A 6 28.92 -6.48 11.64
C LEU A 6 29.10 -5.43 10.54
N GLN A 7 30.11 -5.60 9.70
CA GLN A 7 30.38 -4.70 8.57
C GLN A 7 29.30 -4.80 7.49
N LEU A 8 28.83 -6.02 7.17
CA LEU A 8 27.71 -6.26 6.27
C LEU A 8 26.40 -5.64 6.80
N THR A 9 26.10 -5.82 8.09
CA THR A 9 24.91 -5.23 8.71
C THR A 9 24.97 -3.69 8.71
N HIS A 10 26.13 -3.09 8.97
CA HIS A 10 26.33 -1.65 8.81
C HIS A 10 26.15 -1.17 7.37
N THR A 11 26.65 -1.90 6.36
CA THR A 11 26.43 -1.54 4.95
C THR A 11 24.95 -1.71 4.55
N LEU A 12 24.26 -2.73 5.03
CA LEU A 12 22.81 -2.88 4.79
C LEU A 12 21.99 -1.79 5.49
N LEU A 13 22.51 -1.18 6.56
CA LEU A 13 21.93 -0.02 7.21
C LEU A 13 22.15 1.30 6.44
N GLU A 14 22.91 1.30 5.34
CA GLU A 14 23.05 2.49 4.50
C GLU A 14 21.73 2.85 3.80
N PRO A 15 21.46 4.15 3.57
CA PRO A 15 20.21 4.61 2.98
C PRO A 15 19.91 4.05 1.58
N ILE A 16 20.95 3.78 0.78
CA ILE A 16 20.80 3.32 -0.61
C ILE A 16 20.31 1.85 -0.64
N PRO A 17 20.97 0.89 0.03
CA PRO A 17 20.44 -0.48 0.17
C PRO A 17 19.02 -0.51 0.76
N GLN A 18 18.71 0.31 1.74
CA GLN A 18 17.36 0.38 2.32
C GLN A 18 16.30 0.88 1.33
N TYR A 19 16.64 1.87 0.50
CA TYR A 19 15.74 2.35 -0.54
C TYR A 19 15.51 1.30 -1.61
N VAL A 20 16.59 0.72 -2.14
CA VAL A 20 16.54 -0.20 -3.28
C VAL A 20 15.97 -1.56 -2.89
N LEU A 21 16.38 -2.12 -1.75
CA LEU A 21 16.01 -3.47 -1.32
C LEU A 21 14.79 -3.47 -0.38
N GLY A 22 14.57 -2.38 0.35
CA GLY A 22 13.46 -2.27 1.29
C GLY A 22 12.22 -1.61 0.66
N CYS A 23 12.40 -0.41 0.13
CA CYS A 23 11.30 0.49 -0.25
C CYS A 23 10.70 0.16 -1.61
N LEU A 24 11.55 -0.03 -2.65
CA LEU A 24 11.06 -0.33 -3.99
C LEU A 24 10.22 -1.61 -4.06
N PRO A 25 10.60 -2.73 -3.41
CA PRO A 25 9.77 -3.92 -3.48
C PRO A 25 8.47 -3.78 -2.68
N ALA A 26 8.48 -3.02 -1.57
CA ALA A 26 7.25 -2.70 -0.85
C ALA A 26 6.26 -1.91 -1.72
N ILE A 27 6.75 -0.91 -2.44
CA ILE A 27 5.96 -0.12 -3.41
C ILE A 27 5.45 -1.00 -4.56
N ALA A 28 6.28 -1.90 -5.07
CA ALA A 28 5.88 -2.83 -6.12
C ALA A 28 4.80 -3.82 -5.64
N ILE A 29 4.91 -4.33 -4.41
CA ILE A 29 3.97 -5.30 -3.83
C ILE A 29 2.61 -4.66 -3.56
N ILE A 30 2.57 -3.44 -3.00
CA ILE A 30 1.31 -2.74 -2.73
C ILE A 30 0.59 -2.34 -4.04
N GLY A 31 1.37 -2.09 -5.10
CA GLY A 31 0.90 -1.75 -6.44
C GLY A 31 0.82 -2.94 -7.40
N ALA A 32 0.91 -4.18 -6.92
CA ALA A 32 0.85 -5.33 -7.80
C ALA A 32 -0.54 -5.46 -8.45
N SER A 33 -0.58 -5.44 -9.79
CA SER A 33 -1.81 -5.61 -10.56
C SER A 33 -1.67 -6.68 -11.66
N PRO A 34 -2.78 -7.35 -12.03
CA PRO A 34 -2.81 -8.38 -13.06
C PRO A 34 -2.97 -7.81 -14.48
N MET A 35 -2.99 -6.48 -14.64
CA MET A 35 -3.15 -5.81 -15.94
C MET A 35 -2.04 -6.24 -16.91
N ASN A 36 -2.32 -6.32 -18.20
CA ASN A 36 -1.30 -6.80 -19.15
C ASN A 36 -0.24 -5.74 -19.48
N LYS A 37 -0.63 -4.47 -19.62
CA LYS A 37 0.30 -3.42 -20.07
C LYS A 37 1.14 -2.88 -18.92
N PHE A 38 2.43 -2.63 -19.19
CA PHE A 38 3.33 -2.03 -18.21
C PHE A 38 2.85 -0.66 -17.72
N THR A 39 2.33 0.18 -18.62
CA THR A 39 1.82 1.52 -18.28
C THR A 39 0.63 1.47 -17.31
N GLU A 40 -0.27 0.49 -17.48
CA GLU A 40 -1.41 0.27 -16.59
C GLU A 40 -0.94 -0.21 -15.21
N LYS A 41 0.05 -1.12 -15.17
CA LYS A 41 0.66 -1.56 -13.91
C LYS A 41 1.34 -0.39 -13.18
N LEU A 42 2.13 0.41 -13.89
CA LEU A 42 2.83 1.55 -13.33
C LEU A 42 1.85 2.60 -12.81
N ALA A 43 0.80 2.92 -13.57
CA ALA A 43 -0.26 3.82 -13.12
C ALA A 43 -0.94 3.30 -11.84
N TRP A 44 -1.17 1.98 -11.72
CA TRP A 44 -1.71 1.38 -10.51
C TRP A 44 -0.74 1.47 -9.32
N ILE A 45 0.56 1.23 -9.53
CA ILE A 45 1.59 1.42 -8.51
C ILE A 45 1.59 2.87 -8.00
N LEU A 46 1.59 3.83 -8.92
CA LEU A 46 1.53 5.25 -8.56
C LEU A 46 0.24 5.59 -7.82
N ARG A 47 -0.92 5.08 -8.24
CA ARG A 47 -2.17 5.25 -7.53
C ARG A 47 -2.10 4.73 -6.08
N CYS A 48 -1.55 3.53 -5.87
CA CYS A 48 -1.39 2.96 -4.52
C CYS A 48 -0.39 3.76 -3.67
N LEU A 49 0.70 4.24 -4.28
CA LEU A 49 1.69 5.07 -3.61
C LEU A 49 1.13 6.46 -3.24
N GLY A 50 0.29 7.05 -4.09
CA GLY A 50 -0.38 8.32 -3.82
C GLY A 50 -1.54 8.21 -2.83
N CYS A 51 -2.11 7.02 -2.68
CA CYS A 51 -3.25 6.76 -1.80
C CYS A 51 -3.10 5.42 -1.04
N PRO A 52 -2.52 5.43 0.17
CA PRO A 52 -2.29 4.23 0.97
C PRO A 52 -3.54 3.39 1.20
N PHE A 53 -4.70 4.03 1.39
CA PHE A 53 -5.97 3.32 1.54
C PHE A 53 -6.27 2.36 0.40
N ILE A 54 -6.04 2.74 -0.86
CA ILE A 54 -6.34 1.88 -2.02
C ILE A 54 -5.40 0.69 -2.05
N GLY A 55 -4.12 0.92 -1.77
CA GLY A 55 -3.11 -0.13 -1.68
C GLY A 55 -3.44 -1.14 -0.58
N LEU A 56 -3.78 -0.64 0.61
CA LEU A 56 -4.13 -1.49 1.76
C LEU A 56 -5.51 -2.12 1.62
N PHE A 57 -6.44 -1.51 0.91
CA PHE A 57 -7.80 -2.03 0.75
C PHE A 57 -7.79 -3.42 0.11
N TYR A 58 -7.07 -3.57 -1.00
CA TYR A 58 -6.96 -4.88 -1.67
C TYR A 58 -6.28 -5.92 -0.77
N ALA A 59 -5.20 -5.51 -0.10
CA ALA A 59 -4.49 -6.41 0.80
C ALA A 59 -5.35 -6.79 2.02
N LEU A 60 -6.08 -5.90 2.66
CA LEU A 60 -6.73 -6.21 3.94
C LEU A 60 -8.19 -6.65 3.79
N ASN A 61 -8.94 -6.01 2.90
CA ASN A 61 -10.40 -6.14 2.87
C ASN A 61 -10.91 -7.20 1.89
N ILE A 62 -10.19 -7.46 0.80
CA ILE A 62 -10.65 -8.35 -0.30
C ILE A 62 -10.53 -9.86 0.03
N GLY A 63 -10.20 -10.21 1.28
CA GLY A 63 -10.26 -11.59 1.79
C GLY A 63 -9.14 -12.52 1.29
N GLY A 64 -8.75 -13.50 2.12
CA GLY A 64 -7.64 -14.41 1.82
C GLY A 64 -7.95 -15.43 0.70
N LYS A 65 -9.24 -15.61 0.43
CA LYS A 65 -9.76 -16.52 -0.61
C LYS A 65 -9.24 -16.13 -1.99
N LYS A 66 -9.05 -17.12 -2.83
CA LYS A 66 -8.44 -16.98 -4.16
C LYS A 66 -9.43 -16.31 -5.12
N GLU A 67 -10.69 -16.72 -5.01
CA GLU A 67 -11.82 -16.29 -5.80
C GLU A 67 -12.05 -14.78 -5.63
N SER A 68 -12.24 -14.32 -4.38
CA SER A 68 -12.49 -12.91 -4.06
C SER A 68 -11.40 -11.96 -4.58
N ARG A 69 -10.14 -12.39 -4.54
CA ARG A 69 -9.01 -11.61 -5.07
C ARG A 69 -9.00 -11.51 -6.58
N CYS A 70 -9.43 -12.56 -7.27
CA CYS A 70 -9.54 -12.58 -8.72
C CYS A 70 -10.69 -11.68 -9.19
N ILE A 71 -11.89 -11.90 -8.65
CA ILE A 71 -13.09 -11.16 -9.07
C ILE A 71 -13.06 -9.69 -8.66
N TYR A 72 -12.20 -9.31 -7.70
CA TYR A 72 -12.00 -7.91 -7.35
C TYR A 72 -11.63 -7.04 -8.54
N TRP A 73 -10.90 -7.52 -9.54
CA TRP A 73 -10.44 -6.68 -10.63
C TRP A 73 -11.53 -6.35 -11.66
N LEU A 74 -12.70 -6.97 -11.56
CA LEU A 74 -13.83 -6.83 -12.49
C LEU A 74 -14.68 -5.58 -12.20
N SER A 75 -15.32 -5.05 -13.25
CA SER A 75 -16.35 -4.00 -13.12
C SER A 75 -17.65 -4.55 -12.52
N SER A 76 -18.55 -3.66 -12.13
CA SER A 76 -19.89 -4.01 -11.63
C SER A 76 -20.71 -4.81 -12.64
N ASP A 77 -20.41 -4.69 -13.94
CA ASP A 77 -21.18 -5.30 -15.02
C ASP A 77 -21.10 -6.84 -15.04
N TYR A 78 -20.04 -7.40 -14.42
CA TYR A 78 -19.86 -8.83 -14.26
C TYR A 78 -20.70 -9.42 -13.12
N PHE A 79 -21.35 -8.59 -12.30
CA PHE A 79 -22.03 -9.05 -11.09
C PHE A 79 -23.54 -8.84 -11.16
N ALA A 80 -24.28 -9.82 -10.66
CA ALA A 80 -25.73 -9.73 -10.51
C ALA A 80 -26.20 -10.41 -9.23
N ILE A 81 -27.42 -10.07 -8.82
CA ILE A 81 -28.19 -10.79 -7.79
C ILE A 81 -29.34 -11.50 -8.48
N ILE A 82 -29.81 -12.59 -7.88
CA ILE A 82 -31.03 -13.27 -8.31
C ILE A 82 -32.19 -12.30 -8.05
N GLY A 83 -33.03 -12.06 -9.06
CA GLY A 83 -34.24 -11.26 -8.89
C GLY A 83 -35.29 -12.00 -8.07
N ASP A 84 -36.16 -11.26 -7.39
CA ASP A 84 -37.33 -11.83 -6.71
C ASP A 84 -38.35 -12.33 -7.76
N GLU A 85 -39.31 -13.16 -7.34
CA GLU A 85 -40.30 -13.84 -8.21
C GLU A 85 -41.05 -12.92 -9.19
N GLU A 86 -41.18 -11.62 -8.91
CA GLU A 86 -41.79 -10.62 -9.81
C GLU A 86 -40.84 -10.07 -10.89
N THR A 87 -39.53 -10.14 -10.67
CA THR A 87 -38.51 -9.72 -11.64
C THR A 87 -37.99 -10.92 -12.41
N THR A 88 -38.40 -11.06 -13.66
CA THR A 88 -37.90 -12.12 -14.55
C THR A 88 -36.44 -11.84 -14.92
N GLY A 89 -35.49 -12.38 -14.14
CA GLY A 89 -34.07 -12.45 -14.47
C GLY A 89 -33.11 -11.88 -13.41
N ASN A 90 -31.82 -12.03 -13.69
CA ASN A 90 -30.74 -11.55 -12.82
C ASN A 90 -30.65 -10.01 -12.84
N ILE A 91 -30.66 -9.38 -11.66
CA ILE A 91 -30.56 -7.93 -11.53
C ILE A 91 -29.09 -7.53 -11.50
N LYS A 92 -28.64 -6.78 -12.52
CA LYS A 92 -27.27 -6.28 -12.60
C LYS A 92 -26.96 -5.31 -11.45
N LEU A 93 -25.75 -5.44 -10.89
CA LEU A 93 -25.33 -4.56 -9.81
C LEU A 93 -24.94 -3.17 -10.32
N LYS A 94 -25.42 -2.13 -9.63
CA LYS A 94 -25.02 -0.74 -9.91
C LYS A 94 -23.59 -0.43 -9.47
N TYR A 95 -23.10 -1.10 -8.42
CA TYR A 95 -21.79 -0.89 -7.82
C TYR A 95 -21.10 -2.22 -7.60
N ARG A 96 -19.76 -2.22 -7.56
CA ARG A 96 -18.95 -3.41 -7.30
C ARG A 96 -19.24 -3.96 -5.90
N PRO A 97 -19.36 -5.30 -5.74
CA PRO A 97 -19.78 -5.92 -4.49
C PRO A 97 -18.62 -6.05 -3.48
N PHE A 98 -17.90 -4.95 -3.22
CA PHE A 98 -16.77 -4.91 -2.30
C PHE A 98 -16.89 -3.74 -1.31
N GLY A 99 -16.24 -3.92 -0.16
CA GLY A 99 -16.23 -2.96 0.95
C GLY A 99 -17.63 -2.53 1.42
N PHE A 100 -18.04 -1.28 1.20
CA PHE A 100 -19.35 -0.79 1.69
C PHE A 100 -20.56 -1.50 1.07
N TYR A 101 -20.36 -2.00 -0.15
CA TYR A 101 -21.35 -2.73 -0.93
C TYR A 101 -21.01 -4.22 -1.00
N THR A 102 -20.23 -4.74 -0.05
CA THR A 102 -19.84 -6.15 -0.05
C THR A 102 -21.07 -7.06 -0.17
N MET A 103 -20.92 -8.10 -0.97
CA MET A 103 -21.86 -9.22 -1.07
C MET A 103 -21.08 -10.53 -0.96
N LEU A 104 -21.78 -11.63 -0.70
CA LEU A 104 -21.18 -12.95 -0.69
C LEU A 104 -21.22 -13.55 -2.09
N LEU A 105 -20.22 -14.37 -2.41
CA LEU A 105 -20.24 -15.13 -3.65
C LEU A 105 -21.19 -16.33 -3.47
N ASN A 106 -22.19 -16.46 -4.34
CA ASN A 106 -23.06 -17.62 -4.35
C ASN A 106 -22.31 -18.81 -4.96
N ARG A 107 -21.89 -19.79 -4.16
CA ARG A 107 -21.06 -20.89 -4.69
C ARG A 107 -21.85 -21.87 -5.53
N ASP A 108 -23.13 -22.02 -5.25
CA ASP A 108 -24.00 -22.98 -5.92
C ASP A 108 -24.37 -22.47 -7.32
N GLN A 109 -24.47 -21.16 -7.53
CA GLN A 109 -24.77 -20.59 -8.85
C GLN A 109 -23.52 -20.34 -9.71
N ASN A 110 -22.31 -20.59 -9.17
CA ASN A 110 -21.05 -20.23 -9.81
C ASN A 110 -20.08 -21.43 -9.91
N TYR A 111 -20.57 -22.58 -10.39
CA TYR A 111 -19.78 -23.82 -10.47
C TYR A 111 -18.47 -23.68 -11.27
N ASP A 112 -18.51 -22.98 -12.41
CA ASP A 112 -17.34 -22.83 -13.29
C ASP A 112 -16.35 -21.75 -12.83
N LEU A 113 -16.71 -20.95 -11.82
CA LEU A 113 -15.90 -19.82 -11.37
C LEU A 113 -14.49 -20.26 -10.98
N LYS A 114 -14.36 -21.43 -10.36
CA LYS A 114 -13.07 -21.97 -9.93
C LYS A 114 -12.11 -22.13 -11.11
N THR A 115 -12.60 -22.58 -12.26
CA THR A 115 -11.81 -22.76 -13.48
C THR A 115 -11.24 -21.44 -13.98
N TYR A 116 -12.06 -20.39 -14.05
CA TYR A 116 -11.61 -19.05 -14.47
C TYR A 116 -10.62 -18.45 -13.47
N VAL A 117 -10.89 -18.60 -12.17
CA VAL A 117 -9.99 -18.16 -11.11
C VAL A 117 -8.64 -18.88 -11.21
N ASP A 118 -8.63 -20.18 -11.45
CA ASP A 118 -7.40 -20.97 -11.58
C ASP A 118 -6.59 -20.56 -12.81
N ARG A 119 -7.24 -20.20 -13.93
CA ARG A 119 -6.56 -19.64 -15.11
C ARG A 119 -5.91 -18.27 -14.87
N CYS A 120 -6.52 -17.45 -14.03
CA CYS A 120 -6.04 -16.10 -13.72
C CYS A 120 -4.89 -16.05 -12.71
N THR A 121 -4.62 -17.16 -12.02
CA THR A 121 -3.82 -17.16 -10.80
C THR A 121 -2.65 -18.11 -10.88
N ALA A 122 -1.55 -17.72 -10.23
CA ALA A 122 -0.35 -18.54 -10.11
C ALA A 122 0.08 -18.61 -8.64
N LYS A 123 0.87 -19.63 -8.32
CA LYS A 123 1.57 -19.67 -7.03
C LYS A 123 2.62 -18.56 -7.00
N ILE A 124 2.76 -17.92 -5.85
CA ILE A 124 3.80 -16.89 -5.66
C ILE A 124 5.17 -17.54 -5.77
N SER A 125 6.07 -16.91 -6.51
CA SER A 125 7.45 -17.39 -6.67
C SER A 125 8.26 -17.26 -5.37
N VAL A 126 9.31 -18.08 -5.22
CA VAL A 126 10.23 -17.98 -4.06
C VAL A 126 10.88 -16.60 -4.00
N LEU A 127 11.25 -16.04 -5.16
CA LEU A 127 11.87 -14.72 -5.27
C LEU A 127 10.93 -13.62 -4.74
N GLU A 128 9.65 -13.65 -5.09
CA GLU A 128 8.68 -12.67 -4.58
C GLU A 128 8.48 -12.78 -3.07
N ARG A 129 8.49 -14.00 -2.52
CA ARG A 129 8.40 -14.20 -1.06
C ARG A 129 9.63 -13.65 -0.35
N LEU A 130 10.82 -13.95 -0.87
CA LEU A 130 12.08 -13.42 -0.34
C LEU A 130 12.11 -11.89 -0.42
N SER A 131 11.70 -11.32 -1.55
CA SER A 131 11.61 -9.87 -1.74
C SER A 131 10.69 -9.21 -0.71
N SER A 132 9.52 -9.81 -0.45
CA SER A 132 8.61 -9.34 0.60
C SER A 132 9.21 -9.43 2.01
N LEU A 133 9.96 -10.50 2.29
CA LEU A 133 10.63 -10.69 3.59
C LEU A 133 11.79 -9.70 3.78
N VAL A 134 12.57 -9.43 2.73
CA VAL A 134 13.64 -8.44 2.75
C VAL A 134 13.06 -7.04 3.00
N SER A 135 11.98 -6.67 2.33
CA SER A 135 11.27 -5.41 2.63
C SER A 135 10.79 -5.35 4.07
N ALA A 136 10.16 -6.43 4.58
CA ALA A 136 9.70 -6.47 5.96
C ALA A 136 10.87 -6.36 6.96
N TYR A 137 12.00 -7.03 6.70
CA TYR A 137 13.21 -6.95 7.51
C TYR A 137 13.72 -5.51 7.60
N TYR A 138 13.87 -4.81 6.48
CA TYR A 138 14.35 -3.42 6.49
C TYR A 138 13.41 -2.48 7.23
N ILE A 139 12.11 -2.68 7.09
CA ILE A 139 11.11 -1.89 7.81
C ILE A 139 11.21 -2.14 9.33
N VAL A 140 11.30 -3.41 9.76
CA VAL A 140 11.40 -3.78 11.18
C VAL A 140 12.70 -3.27 11.79
N VAL A 141 13.83 -3.43 11.10
CA VAL A 141 15.11 -2.87 11.53
C VAL A 141 15.05 -1.35 11.61
N GLY A 142 14.41 -0.68 10.65
CA GLY A 142 14.18 0.77 10.68
C GLY A 142 13.35 1.22 11.89
N ILE A 143 12.30 0.48 12.24
CA ILE A 143 11.48 0.74 13.45
C ILE A 143 12.33 0.58 14.72
N MET A 144 13.07 -0.52 14.85
CA MET A 144 13.92 -0.77 16.03
C MET A 144 15.03 0.28 16.17
N ALA A 145 15.67 0.65 15.07
CA ALA A 145 16.67 1.71 15.04
C ALA A 145 16.06 3.05 15.47
N GLY A 146 14.86 3.37 14.97
CA GLY A 146 14.15 4.59 15.34
C GLY A 146 13.81 4.65 16.83
N ILE A 147 13.30 3.55 17.41
CA ILE A 147 13.03 3.45 18.85
C ILE A 147 14.34 3.62 19.65
N SER A 148 15.41 2.89 19.27
CA SER A 148 16.71 2.95 19.95
C SER A 148 17.30 4.36 19.95
N MET A 149 17.12 5.13 18.89
CA MET A 149 17.64 6.50 18.78
C MET A 149 16.84 7.51 19.61
N VAL A 150 15.55 7.24 19.87
CA VAL A 150 14.73 8.05 20.79
C VAL A 150 15.05 7.72 22.26
N THR A 151 15.42 6.48 22.56
CA THR A 151 15.65 6.01 23.95
C THR A 151 17.12 6.02 24.40
N GLY A 152 18.08 6.14 23.47
CA GLY A 152 19.52 6.06 23.74
C GLY A 152 20.21 7.43 23.92
N SER A 153 21.49 7.41 24.32
CA SER A 153 22.36 8.59 24.31
C SER A 153 22.51 9.14 22.89
N VAL A 154 22.64 10.47 22.73
CA VAL A 154 22.69 11.17 21.44
C VAL A 154 23.87 10.66 20.59
N VAL A 155 23.62 9.69 19.72
CA VAL A 155 24.59 9.26 18.70
C VAL A 155 24.25 10.00 17.41
N CYS A 156 25.14 10.86 16.94
CA CYS A 156 24.97 11.67 15.72
C CYS A 156 25.12 10.84 14.42
N VAL A 157 24.45 9.69 14.35
CA VAL A 157 24.41 8.85 13.14
C VAL A 157 23.16 9.22 12.32
N SER A 158 23.34 9.32 10.99
CA SER A 158 22.25 9.58 10.05
C SER A 158 21.17 8.51 10.16
N TRP A 159 19.94 8.88 10.51
CA TRP A 159 18.91 7.87 10.70
C TRP A 159 18.35 7.30 9.39
N PRO A 160 18.00 6.01 9.39
CA PRO A 160 17.40 5.33 8.25
C PRO A 160 15.86 5.53 8.17
N TYR A 161 15.39 6.61 7.52
CA TYR A 161 13.97 7.04 7.65
C TYR A 161 13.02 6.45 6.61
N ILE A 162 13.52 5.99 5.47
CA ILE A 162 12.64 5.64 4.34
C ILE A 162 11.84 4.35 4.61
N PRO A 163 12.43 3.28 5.18
CA PRO A 163 11.65 2.09 5.53
C PRO A 163 10.57 2.38 6.59
N LEU A 164 10.84 3.26 7.56
CA LEU A 164 9.85 3.66 8.56
C LEU A 164 8.69 4.43 7.92
N LEU A 165 8.96 5.31 6.96
CA LEU A 165 7.92 6.04 6.23
C LEU A 165 6.99 5.10 5.42
N LEU A 166 7.52 3.96 4.97
CA LEU A 166 6.76 2.93 4.27
C LEU A 166 6.25 1.81 5.20
N SER A 167 6.41 1.93 6.52
CA SER A 167 5.99 0.87 7.46
C SER A 167 4.48 0.57 7.40
N TRP A 168 3.67 1.51 6.90
CA TRP A 168 2.25 1.26 6.63
C TRP A 168 2.02 0.15 5.59
N THR A 169 3.02 -0.24 4.78
CA THR A 169 2.91 -1.35 3.82
C THR A 169 3.07 -2.73 4.45
N ILE A 170 3.51 -2.83 5.72
CA ILE A 170 3.72 -4.11 6.43
C ILE A 170 2.53 -5.07 6.26
N PRO A 171 1.26 -4.66 6.45
CA PRO A 171 0.15 -5.59 6.36
C PRO A 171 0.01 -6.22 4.97
N ALA A 172 0.33 -5.46 3.91
CA ALA A 172 0.35 -5.98 2.54
C ALA A 172 1.53 -6.91 2.28
N LEU A 173 2.72 -6.58 2.81
CA LEU A 173 3.91 -7.43 2.74
C LEU A 173 3.68 -8.77 3.46
N CYS A 174 3.22 -8.75 4.70
CA CYS A 174 2.90 -9.95 5.46
C CYS A 174 1.90 -10.81 4.70
N ARG A 175 0.81 -10.21 4.21
CA ARG A 175 -0.17 -10.97 3.43
C ARG A 175 0.42 -11.52 2.14
N ARG A 176 1.31 -10.80 1.47
CA ARG A 176 1.99 -11.28 0.26
C ARG A 176 2.90 -12.47 0.57
N GLY A 177 3.68 -12.39 1.65
CA GLY A 177 4.55 -13.48 2.09
C GLY A 177 3.80 -14.74 2.52
N PHE A 178 2.68 -14.59 3.24
CA PHE A 178 1.86 -15.70 3.71
C PHE A 178 0.84 -16.22 2.68
N SER A 179 0.48 -15.43 1.67
CA SER A 179 -0.46 -15.89 0.65
C SER A 179 0.23 -16.85 -0.33
N GLY A 180 -0.41 -17.98 -0.60
CA GLY A 180 0.12 -18.96 -1.55
C GLY A 180 -0.01 -18.56 -3.02
N ASN A 181 -0.94 -17.65 -3.35
CA ASN A 181 -1.38 -17.39 -4.73
C ASN A 181 -1.39 -15.90 -5.07
N LEU A 182 -1.21 -15.58 -6.35
CA LEU A 182 -1.26 -14.27 -6.97
C LEU A 182 -2.22 -14.30 -8.16
N VAL A 183 -2.89 -13.18 -8.45
CA VAL A 183 -3.60 -12.97 -9.73
C VAL A 183 -2.58 -12.40 -10.72
N VAL A 184 -2.25 -13.16 -11.75
CA VAL A 184 -1.17 -12.85 -12.71
C VAL A 184 -1.69 -12.47 -14.09
N LYS A 185 -2.85 -12.99 -14.48
CA LYS A 185 -3.50 -12.63 -15.75
C LYS A 185 -4.70 -11.74 -15.49
N ASP A 186 -4.97 -10.85 -16.43
CA ASP A 186 -6.08 -9.90 -16.37
C ASP A 186 -7.44 -10.64 -16.32
N PRO A 187 -8.18 -10.53 -15.20
CA PRO A 187 -9.49 -11.17 -15.08
C PRO A 187 -10.52 -10.65 -16.09
N ASN A 188 -10.40 -9.42 -16.59
CA ASN A 188 -11.37 -8.88 -17.55
C ASN A 188 -11.39 -9.67 -18.88
N ILE A 189 -10.24 -10.27 -19.25
CA ILE A 189 -10.10 -11.09 -20.45
C ILE A 189 -10.61 -12.50 -20.20
N GLU A 190 -10.22 -13.10 -19.08
CA GLU A 190 -10.54 -14.50 -18.76
C GLU A 190 -12.02 -14.68 -18.38
N PHE A 191 -12.66 -13.65 -17.80
CA PHE A 191 -14.08 -13.65 -17.42
C PHE A 191 -14.99 -13.06 -18.50
N ASN A 192 -14.50 -12.85 -19.73
CA ASN A 192 -15.30 -12.24 -20.78
C ASN A 192 -16.64 -13.01 -20.98
N ASN A 193 -17.76 -12.29 -20.98
CA ASN A 193 -19.12 -12.83 -21.03
C ASN A 193 -19.54 -13.75 -19.86
N VAL A 194 -18.82 -13.75 -18.74
CA VAL A 194 -19.21 -14.48 -17.53
C VAL A 194 -19.99 -13.57 -16.59
N GLN A 195 -21.17 -14.03 -16.15
CA GLN A 195 -21.94 -13.37 -15.09
C GLN A 195 -21.71 -14.08 -13.75
N ILE A 196 -21.39 -13.31 -12.72
CA ILE A 196 -21.10 -13.80 -11.37
C ILE A 196 -22.27 -13.46 -10.46
N ILE A 197 -22.87 -14.49 -9.86
CA ILE A 197 -24.01 -14.33 -8.96
C ILE A 197 -23.54 -14.08 -7.53
N MET A 198 -24.11 -13.05 -6.90
CA MET A 198 -23.79 -12.61 -5.55
C MET A 198 -25.03 -12.73 -4.64
N ASP A 199 -24.80 -13.00 -3.36
CA ASP A 199 -25.83 -13.07 -2.32
C ASP A 199 -25.72 -11.89 -1.37
N VAL A 200 -26.88 -11.34 -0.98
CA VAL A 200 -26.96 -10.28 0.01
C VAL A 200 -26.90 -10.88 1.41
N ASN A 201 -25.89 -10.49 2.18
CA ASN A 201 -25.76 -10.91 3.57
C ASN A 201 -25.44 -9.71 4.46
N GLN A 202 -26.38 -9.36 5.34
CA GLN A 202 -26.30 -8.15 6.15
C GLN A 202 -25.21 -8.21 7.23
N SER A 203 -24.97 -9.37 7.85
CA SER A 203 -23.96 -9.50 8.91
C SER A 203 -22.54 -9.35 8.35
N VAL A 204 -22.27 -10.00 7.21
CA VAL A 204 -21.01 -9.84 6.47
C VAL A 204 -20.82 -8.40 6.03
N ARG A 205 -21.90 -7.73 5.61
CA ARG A 205 -21.86 -6.33 5.21
C ARG A 205 -21.45 -5.40 6.34
N ILE A 206 -22.03 -5.56 7.53
CA ILE A 206 -21.66 -4.75 8.71
C ILE A 206 -20.18 -4.97 9.07
N HIS A 207 -19.73 -6.22 9.11
CA HIS A 207 -18.33 -6.54 9.43
C HIS A 207 -17.35 -5.92 8.42
N LYS A 208 -17.63 -6.03 7.11
CA LYS A 208 -16.76 -5.43 6.09
C LYS A 208 -16.76 -3.91 6.11
N ARG A 209 -17.90 -3.27 6.40
CA ARG A 209 -17.94 -1.81 6.57
C ARG A 209 -17.03 -1.35 7.70
N PHE A 210 -17.03 -2.10 8.80
CA PHE A 210 -16.11 -1.84 9.91
C PHE A 210 -14.65 -2.01 9.48
N THR A 211 -14.28 -3.15 8.85
CA THR A 211 -12.88 -3.38 8.44
C THR A 211 -12.38 -2.36 7.44
N VAL A 212 -13.25 -1.91 6.52
CA VAL A 212 -12.91 -0.85 5.54
C VAL A 212 -12.67 0.49 6.23
N THR A 213 -13.51 0.84 7.20
CA THR A 213 -13.36 2.06 7.99
C THR A 213 -12.08 2.03 8.82
N VAL A 214 -11.78 0.90 9.47
CA VAL A 214 -10.51 0.69 10.18
C VAL A 214 -9.32 0.80 9.22
N THR A 215 -9.41 0.24 8.02
CA THR A 215 -8.34 0.35 7.02
C THR A 215 -8.10 1.79 6.60
N ALA A 216 -9.17 2.56 6.38
CA ALA A 216 -9.07 3.99 6.09
C ALA A 216 -8.41 4.76 7.24
N PHE A 217 -8.83 4.51 8.47
CA PHE A 217 -8.24 5.12 9.66
C PHE A 217 -6.74 4.83 9.78
N ILE A 218 -6.33 3.57 9.64
CA ILE A 218 -4.91 3.17 9.65
C ILE A 218 -4.14 3.89 8.52
N SER A 219 -4.70 3.94 7.31
CA SER A 219 -4.06 4.60 6.17
C SER A 219 -3.86 6.10 6.37
N ILE A 220 -4.72 6.74 7.16
CA ILE A 220 -4.66 8.16 7.49
C ILE A 220 -3.67 8.40 8.63
N VAL A 221 -3.79 7.67 9.74
CA VAL A 221 -3.10 7.99 11.00
C VAL A 221 -1.69 7.39 11.05
N TYR A 222 -1.50 6.17 10.58
CA TYR A 222 -0.26 5.43 10.76
C TYR A 222 0.98 6.14 10.20
N PRO A 223 0.94 6.77 9.00
CA PRO A 223 2.09 7.51 8.48
C PRO A 223 2.56 8.68 9.38
N TRP A 224 1.66 9.29 10.16
CA TRP A 224 2.01 10.41 11.05
C TRP A 224 2.88 9.99 12.23
N ILE A 225 2.91 8.71 12.58
CA ILE A 225 3.83 8.19 13.60
C ILE A 225 5.27 8.50 13.19
N THR A 226 5.59 8.41 11.90
CA THR A 226 6.92 8.76 11.36
C THR A 226 7.24 10.24 11.55
N VAL A 227 6.25 11.14 11.41
CA VAL A 227 6.44 12.59 11.65
C VAL A 227 6.76 12.85 13.11
N LEU A 228 6.01 12.25 14.03
CA LEU A 228 6.23 12.41 15.47
C LEU A 228 7.62 11.90 15.86
N LEU A 229 7.99 10.70 15.42
CA LEU A 229 9.33 10.15 15.66
C LEU A 229 10.40 11.07 15.08
N ALA A 230 10.26 11.50 13.83
CA ALA A 230 11.20 12.43 13.20
C ALA A 230 11.19 13.84 13.82
N TYR A 231 10.24 14.20 14.68
CA TYR A 231 10.26 15.48 15.39
C TYR A 231 10.98 15.37 16.74
N PHE A 232 10.78 14.25 17.45
CA PHE A 232 11.32 14.04 18.79
C PHE A 232 12.72 13.44 18.81
N THR A 233 13.23 12.92 17.69
CA THR A 233 14.62 12.44 17.61
C THR A 233 15.60 13.62 17.57
N PRO A 234 16.62 13.67 18.46
CA PRO A 234 17.74 14.61 18.37
C PRO A 234 18.77 14.20 17.30
N PRO A 235 19.54 15.12 16.69
CA PRO A 235 19.62 16.57 16.91
C PRO A 235 18.57 17.40 16.12
N ILE A 236 18.44 18.71 16.43
CA ILE A 236 17.53 19.73 15.82
C ILE A 236 17.43 19.66 14.27
N GLY A 237 18.44 19.10 13.57
CA GLY A 237 18.38 18.75 12.14
C GLY A 237 17.20 17.85 11.73
N TYR A 238 16.48 17.27 12.70
CA TYR A 238 15.27 16.49 12.51
C TYR A 238 13.98 17.30 12.32
N PHE A 239 13.94 18.56 12.77
CA PHE A 239 12.78 19.43 12.54
C PHE A 239 12.50 19.68 11.05
N CYS A 240 13.55 19.89 10.24
CA CYS A 240 13.39 20.10 8.80
C CYS A 240 12.98 18.80 8.07
N ARG A 241 13.43 17.65 8.59
CA ARG A 241 13.03 16.33 8.11
C ARG A 241 11.57 16.02 8.43
N SER A 242 11.10 16.31 9.64
CA SER A 242 9.69 16.14 10.01
C SER A 242 8.78 17.05 9.18
N LYS A 243 9.18 18.29 8.88
CA LYS A 243 8.48 19.15 7.91
C LYS A 243 8.37 18.51 6.53
N PHE A 244 9.46 17.95 6.01
CA PHE A 244 9.45 17.27 4.72
C PHE A 244 8.56 16.02 4.74
N ILE A 245 8.64 15.20 5.80
CA ILE A 245 7.82 13.99 5.97
C ILE A 245 6.33 14.35 6.11
N THR A 246 6.01 15.50 6.71
CA THR A 246 4.64 16.00 6.84
C THR A 246 3.96 16.17 5.49
N ILE A 247 4.71 16.55 4.43
CA ILE A 247 4.16 16.68 3.06
C ILE A 247 3.58 15.34 2.58
N PHE A 248 4.28 14.22 2.80
CA PHE A 248 3.78 12.90 2.46
C PHE A 248 2.51 12.57 3.23
N CYS A 249 2.52 12.80 4.55
CA CYS A 249 1.41 12.46 5.42
C CYS A 249 0.15 13.26 5.09
N VAL A 250 0.30 14.53 4.71
CA VAL A 250 -0.82 15.38 4.23
C VAL A 250 -1.39 14.81 2.93
N ILE A 251 -0.55 14.53 1.93
CA ILE A 251 -0.99 13.94 0.64
C ILE A 251 -1.74 12.63 0.88
N TRP A 252 -1.14 11.73 1.67
CA TRP A 252 -1.71 10.42 1.96
C TRP A 252 -2.99 10.48 2.76
N SER A 253 -3.08 11.36 3.75
CA SER A 253 -4.29 11.55 4.57
C SER A 253 -5.44 12.07 3.71
N PHE A 254 -5.19 13.14 2.95
CA PHE A 254 -6.20 13.74 2.08
C PHE A 254 -6.70 12.73 1.04
N ASN A 255 -5.79 12.04 0.36
CA ASN A 255 -6.16 11.07 -0.66
C ASN A 255 -6.87 9.85 -0.07
N SER A 256 -6.47 9.38 1.12
CA SER A 256 -7.14 8.26 1.79
C SER A 256 -8.57 8.62 2.22
N VAL A 257 -8.79 9.84 2.72
CA VAL A 257 -10.15 10.36 2.99
C VAL A 257 -10.97 10.43 1.71
N LEU A 258 -10.41 11.02 0.64
CA LEU A 258 -11.11 11.14 -0.64
C LEU A 258 -11.48 9.76 -1.20
N ALA A 259 -10.56 8.80 -1.17
CA ALA A 259 -10.79 7.44 -1.64
C ALA A 259 -11.84 6.70 -0.79
N TYR A 260 -11.82 6.87 0.54
CA TYR A 260 -12.86 6.33 1.42
C TYR A 260 -14.25 6.89 1.08
N LEU A 261 -14.38 8.20 0.85
CA LEU A 261 -15.63 8.84 0.44
C LEU A 261 -16.11 8.34 -0.94
N CYS A 262 -15.19 8.15 -1.89
CA CYS A 262 -15.52 7.58 -3.19
C CYS A 262 -16.02 6.14 -3.06
N HIS A 263 -15.36 5.36 -2.21
CA HIS A 263 -15.74 3.97 -1.96
C HIS A 263 -17.10 3.88 -1.25
N TRP A 264 -17.41 4.81 -0.33
CA TRP A 264 -18.73 4.94 0.29
C TRP A 264 -19.83 5.28 -0.73
N LYS A 265 -19.57 6.20 -1.67
CA LYS A 265 -20.50 6.55 -2.75
C LYS A 265 -20.78 5.41 -3.72
N GLY A 266 -19.89 4.42 -3.79
CA GLY A 266 -20.02 3.25 -4.63
C GLY A 266 -19.27 3.41 -5.95
N GLU A 267 -18.52 2.37 -6.30
CA GLU A 267 -17.65 2.35 -7.48
C GLU A 267 -18.18 1.34 -8.49
N ARG A 268 -18.32 1.75 -9.76
CA ARG A 268 -18.65 0.85 -10.86
C ARG A 268 -17.44 0.05 -11.35
N ASN A 269 -16.28 0.71 -11.45
CA ASN A 269 -15.05 0.13 -11.96
C ASN A 269 -13.93 0.32 -10.94
N LEU A 270 -12.88 -0.50 -11.02
CA LEU A 270 -11.72 -0.42 -10.11
C LEU A 270 -11.04 0.95 -10.12
N PHE A 271 -10.92 1.57 -11.30
CA PHE A 271 -10.29 2.87 -11.45
C PHE A 271 -11.21 4.03 -11.00
N GLY A 272 -12.49 3.75 -10.76
CA GLY A 272 -13.52 4.75 -10.46
C GLY A 272 -13.70 5.70 -11.65
N LYS A 273 -13.81 7.00 -11.36
CA LYS A 273 -13.83 8.04 -12.39
C LYS A 273 -12.41 8.36 -12.84
N TRP A 274 -12.23 8.63 -14.14
CA TRP A 274 -10.91 8.84 -14.75
C TRP A 274 -10.09 9.93 -14.06
N TYR A 275 -10.73 11.04 -13.66
CA TYR A 275 -10.04 12.16 -13.02
C TYR A 275 -9.55 11.83 -11.60
N ILE A 276 -10.26 10.96 -10.87
CA ILE A 276 -9.82 10.48 -9.55
C ILE A 276 -8.59 9.58 -9.72
N HIS A 277 -8.60 8.76 -10.77
CA HIS A 277 -7.45 7.94 -11.11
C HIS A 277 -6.24 8.78 -11.48
N ALA A 278 -6.40 9.75 -12.38
CA ALA A 278 -5.34 10.67 -12.74
C ALA A 278 -4.79 11.44 -11.52
N TRP A 279 -5.66 11.94 -10.64
CA TRP A 279 -5.28 12.65 -9.42
C TRP A 279 -4.41 11.78 -8.49
N PHE A 280 -4.87 10.58 -8.14
CA PHE A 280 -4.10 9.69 -7.26
C PHE A 280 -2.78 9.24 -7.89
N SER A 281 -2.74 8.97 -9.19
CA SER A 281 -1.51 8.63 -9.90
C SER A 281 -0.52 9.80 -9.95
N LEU A 282 -1.01 11.04 -10.14
CA LEU A 282 -0.18 12.25 -10.08
C LEU A 282 0.38 12.47 -8.68
N CYS A 283 -0.43 12.35 -7.63
CA CYS A 283 0.04 12.40 -6.25
C CYS A 283 1.09 11.32 -5.98
N GLY A 284 0.91 10.11 -6.52
CA GLY A 284 1.88 9.03 -6.44
C GLY A 284 3.22 9.36 -7.09
N LEU A 285 3.18 10.01 -8.26
CA LEU A 285 4.39 10.47 -8.95
C LEU A 285 5.12 11.53 -8.11
N ILE A 286 4.37 12.50 -7.57
CA ILE A 286 4.93 13.52 -6.67
C ILE A 286 5.58 12.85 -5.45
N VAL A 287 4.89 11.91 -4.80
CA VAL A 287 5.42 11.14 -3.67
C VAL A 287 6.69 10.37 -4.08
N ALA A 288 6.73 9.75 -5.26
CA ALA A 288 7.92 9.04 -5.72
C ALA A 288 9.13 9.98 -5.90
N ILE A 289 8.91 11.16 -6.48
CA ILE A 289 9.95 12.20 -6.63
C ILE A 289 10.42 12.69 -5.26
N LEU A 290 9.48 12.93 -4.33
CA LEU A 290 9.81 13.34 -2.96
C LEU A 290 10.57 12.24 -2.20
N LEU A 291 10.21 10.96 -2.37
CA LEU A 291 10.94 9.82 -1.78
C LEU A 291 12.37 9.74 -2.31
N PHE A 292 12.55 9.96 -3.61
CA PHE A 292 13.88 10.03 -4.22
C PHE A 292 14.69 11.21 -3.67
N GLY A 293 14.06 12.39 -3.58
CA GLY A 293 14.65 13.58 -2.95
C GLY A 293 15.01 13.35 -1.48
N LEU A 294 14.20 12.61 -0.73
CA LEU A 294 14.49 12.25 0.66
C LEU A 294 15.75 11.38 0.76
N GLY A 295 15.90 10.38 -0.12
CA GLY A 295 17.10 9.55 -0.18
C GLY A 295 18.35 10.36 -0.49
N LEU A 296 18.24 11.30 -1.43
CA LEU A 296 19.30 12.25 -1.79
C LEU A 296 19.69 13.16 -0.61
N PHE A 297 18.72 13.78 0.06
CA PHE A 297 18.97 14.64 1.22
C PHE A 297 19.51 13.87 2.43
N THR A 298 19.26 12.57 2.53
CA THR A 298 19.81 11.74 3.63
C THR A 298 21.33 11.56 3.48
N LYS A 299 21.86 11.63 2.25
CA LYS A 299 23.29 11.47 1.97
C LYS A 299 24.10 12.76 2.18
N ASN A 300 23.48 13.93 2.03
CA ASN A 300 24.18 15.21 2.13
C ASN A 300 23.43 16.19 3.04
N ASN A 301 23.95 16.41 4.24
CA ASN A 301 23.35 17.32 5.22
C ASN A 301 23.33 18.78 4.76
N GLN A 302 24.27 19.19 3.90
CA GLN A 302 24.29 20.56 3.37
C GLN A 302 23.02 20.88 2.56
N TRP A 303 22.47 19.88 1.86
CA TRP A 303 21.25 20.06 1.06
C TRP A 303 20.01 20.38 1.91
N TRP A 304 19.98 19.92 3.17
CA TRP A 304 18.94 20.35 4.11
C TRP A 304 19.07 21.83 4.47
N VAL A 305 20.30 22.31 4.66
CA VAL A 305 20.58 23.71 4.97
C VAL A 305 20.28 24.60 3.76
N ASP A 306 20.66 24.18 2.56
CA ASP A 306 20.42 24.96 1.33
C ASP A 306 18.93 25.07 1.02
N ALA A 307 18.14 24.00 1.25
CA ALA A 307 16.72 23.97 0.94
C ALA A 307 15.82 24.57 2.04
N PHE A 308 16.22 24.50 3.31
CA PHE A 308 15.37 24.87 4.46
C PHE A 308 16.02 25.88 5.42
N GLY A 309 17.23 26.34 5.13
CA GLY A 309 17.95 27.38 5.86
C GLY A 309 18.82 26.88 7.02
N ASN A 310 19.55 27.82 7.64
CA ASN A 310 20.54 27.54 8.70
C ASN A 310 19.96 26.87 9.95
N SER A 311 18.65 26.95 10.18
CA SER A 311 17.97 26.21 11.25
C SER A 311 18.09 24.69 11.11
N CYS A 312 18.49 24.19 9.94
CA CYS A 312 18.66 22.76 9.67
C CYS A 312 20.12 22.30 9.80
N SER A 313 21.04 23.17 10.22
CA SER A 313 22.45 22.81 10.41
C SER A 313 22.67 21.96 11.67
N ILE A 314 23.40 20.86 11.50
CA ILE A 314 23.77 19.92 12.58
C ILE A 314 24.95 20.44 13.41
N SER A 315 25.66 21.48 12.93
CA SER A 315 26.84 22.05 13.61
C SER A 315 26.54 22.78 14.93
N SER A 316 25.27 23.00 15.26
CA SER A 316 24.85 23.74 16.47
C SER A 316 24.70 22.87 17.72
N ILE A 317 24.86 21.56 17.62
CA ILE A 317 24.64 20.62 18.73
C ILE A 317 25.92 19.84 18.95
N GLY A 318 26.50 19.98 20.15
CA GLY A 318 27.66 19.22 20.59
C GLY A 318 27.37 17.72 20.54
N CYS A 319 27.78 17.10 19.45
CA CYS A 319 27.87 15.66 19.31
C CYS A 319 29.06 15.17 20.14
N VAL A 320 28.86 14.11 20.93
CA VAL A 320 29.95 13.30 21.51
C VAL A 320 30.23 12.14 20.57
#